data_AF-A0A352B677-F1
#
_entry.id   AF-A0A352B677-F1
#
_cell.length_a   1.000
_cell.length_b   1.000
_cell.length_c   1.000
_cell.angle_alpha   90.00
_cell.angle_beta   90.00
_cell.angle_gamma   90.00
#
_symmetry.space_group_name_H-M   'P 1'
#
loop_
_entity.id
_entity.type
_entity.pdbx_description
1 polymer ?
#
loop_
_entity_poly.entity_id
_entity_poly.type
_entity_poly.pdbx_seq_one_letter_code
_entity_poly.pdbx_strand_id
1 'polypeptide(L)' 'ELVRRAQAAGVAVSAEATPHHLLLTDADMPAYDTHWKMSPPLRGAADRAALVAALADGTI' A
#
# COMPACT_ATOMS: atom_id res chain seq x y z
N GLU A 1 3.86 8.43 -2.85
CA GLU A 1 4.52 9.72 -3.14
C GLU A 1 5.77 9.60 -3.99
N LEU A 2 6.79 8.81 -3.60
CA LEU A 2 8.03 8.70 -4.39
C LEU A 2 7.80 8.22 -5.83
N VAL A 3 6.96 7.19 -6.01
CA VAL A 3 6.58 6.67 -7.34
C VAL A 3 5.95 7.77 -8.19
N ARG A 4 4.95 8.47 -7.66
CA ARG A 4 4.28 9.61 -8.32
C ARG A 4 5.25 10.69 -8.76
N ARG A 5 6.17 11.09 -7.87
CA ARG A 5 7.21 12.08 -8.19
C ARG A 5 8.16 11.60 -9.28
N ALA A 6 8.54 10.33 -9.26
CA ALA A 6 9.41 9.74 -10.28
C ALA A 6 8.70 9.68 -11.65
N GLN A 7 7.42 9.27 -11.69
CA GLN A 7 6.60 9.32 -12.89
C GLN A 7 6.48 10.75 -13.44
N ALA A 8 6.20 11.74 -12.59
CA ALA A 8 6.12 13.16 -12.96
C ALA A 8 7.46 13.71 -13.49
N ALA A 9 8.59 13.17 -13.03
CA ALA A 9 9.93 13.48 -13.53
C ALA A 9 10.28 12.75 -14.83
N GLY A 10 9.38 11.97 -15.41
CA GLY A 10 9.60 11.20 -16.64
C GLY A 10 10.41 9.92 -16.46
N VAL A 11 10.60 9.46 -15.22
CA VAL A 11 11.25 8.18 -14.95
C VAL A 11 10.31 7.04 -15.31
N ALA A 12 10.78 6.09 -16.11
CA ALA A 12 10.04 4.88 -16.44
C ALA A 12 9.99 3.95 -15.21
N VAL A 13 8.97 4.16 -14.35
CA VAL A 13 8.75 3.37 -13.13
C VAL A 13 7.29 2.92 -13.04
N SER A 14 7.09 1.69 -12.61
CA SER A 14 5.80 1.13 -12.23
C SER A 14 5.81 0.73 -10.76
N ALA A 15 4.62 0.53 -10.20
CA ALA A 15 4.42 0.03 -8.86
C ALA A 15 3.18 -0.87 -8.83
N GLU A 16 3.05 -1.66 -7.76
CA GLU A 16 1.89 -2.51 -7.52
C GLU A 16 1.53 -2.47 -6.03
N ALA A 17 0.28 -2.79 -5.70
CA ALA A 17 -0.14 -3.08 -4.34
C ALA A 17 -0.99 -4.35 -4.32
N THR A 18 -0.86 -5.14 -3.26
CA THR A 18 -1.60 -6.39 -3.11
C THR A 18 -3.00 -6.12 -2.53
N PRO A 19 -3.97 -7.04 -2.74
CA PRO A 19 -5.31 -6.89 -2.19
C PRO A 19 -5.36 -6.73 -0.66
N HIS A 20 -4.49 -7.42 0.08
CA HIS A 20 -4.46 -7.32 1.54
C HIS A 20 -4.01 -5.94 2.04
N HIS A 21 -3.10 -5.26 1.34
CA HIS A 21 -2.70 -3.89 1.69
C HIS A 21 -3.74 -2.83 1.31
N LEU A 22 -4.65 -3.15 0.36
CA LEU A 22 -5.75 -2.26 -0.02
C LEU A 22 -6.96 -2.40 0.91
N LEU A 23 -7.17 -3.59 1.47
CA LEU A 23 -8.36 -3.92 2.25
C LEU A 23 -8.14 -3.86 3.76
N LEU A 24 -6.97 -4.27 4.25
CA LEU A 24 -6.69 -4.47 5.67
C LEU A 24 -5.70 -3.46 6.23
N THR A 25 -5.71 -3.32 7.55
CA THR A 25 -4.81 -2.49 8.36
C THR A 25 -4.27 -3.28 9.56
N ASP A 26 -3.30 -2.70 10.26
CA ASP A 26 -2.81 -3.22 11.54
C ASP A 26 -3.91 -3.35 12.62
N ALA A 27 -4.97 -2.52 12.54
CA ALA A 27 -6.11 -2.59 13.45
C ALA A 27 -7.02 -3.83 13.23
N ASP A 28 -6.92 -4.49 12.07
CA ASP A 28 -7.68 -5.70 11.77
C ASP A 28 -6.98 -6.96 12.32
N MET A 29 -5.70 -6.84 12.70
CA MET A 29 -4.92 -7.95 13.21
C MET A 29 -5.38 -8.32 14.63
N PRO A 30 -5.73 -9.59 14.89
CA PRO A 30 -6.05 -10.06 16.24
C PRO A 30 -4.80 -10.07 17.14
N ALA A 31 -4.93 -10.64 18.33
CA ALA A 31 -3.76 -11.02 19.13
C ALA A 31 -2.76 -11.84 18.29
N TYR A 32 -1.53 -11.97 18.78
CA TYR A 32 -0.40 -12.56 18.04
C TYR A 32 -0.77 -13.82 17.22
N ASP A 33 -0.86 -13.64 15.90
CA ASP A 33 -1.20 -14.67 14.91
C ASP A 33 -0.31 -14.54 13.68
N THR A 34 0.44 -15.60 13.36
CA THR A 34 1.40 -15.59 12.26
C THR A 34 0.77 -15.58 10.87
N HIS A 35 -0.54 -15.86 10.74
CA HIS A 35 -1.25 -15.71 9.45
C HIS A 35 -1.25 -14.26 8.95
N TRP A 36 -1.11 -13.30 9.87
CA TRP A 36 -1.06 -11.86 9.58
C TRP A 36 0.35 -11.34 9.32
N LYS A 37 1.36 -12.23 9.37
CA LYS A 37 2.75 -11.84 9.15
C LYS A 37 3.12 -11.95 7.67
N MET A 38 3.23 -10.81 7.01
CA MET A 38 3.76 -10.69 5.64
C MET A 38 4.85 -9.61 5.54
N SER A 39 5.52 -9.53 4.38
CA SER A 39 6.51 -8.51 4.06
C SER A 39 6.22 -7.94 2.66
N PRO A 40 5.89 -6.63 2.53
CA PRO A 40 5.73 -5.64 3.60
C PRO A 40 4.53 -5.96 4.52
N PRO A 41 4.52 -5.50 5.79
CA PRO A 41 3.42 -5.77 6.73
C PRO A 41 2.22 -4.84 6.48
N LEU A 42 1.04 -5.24 6.97
CA LEU A 42 -0.10 -4.33 7.07
C LEU A 42 0.28 -3.10 7.91
N ARG A 43 -0.20 -1.95 7.44
CA ARG A 43 0.09 -0.63 8.03
C ARG A 43 -1.19 0.01 8.55
N GLY A 44 -1.06 1.21 9.10
CA GLY A 44 -2.21 1.95 9.62
C GLY A 44 -3.17 2.41 8.52
N ALA A 45 -4.33 2.90 8.95
CA ALA A 45 -5.39 3.38 8.04
C ALA A 45 -4.93 4.49 7.08
N ALA A 46 -3.98 5.33 7.50
CA ALA A 46 -3.43 6.40 6.66
C ALA A 46 -2.66 5.84 5.44
N ASP A 47 -1.86 4.79 5.65
CA ASP A 47 -1.11 4.13 4.57
C ASP A 47 -2.07 3.42 3.60
N ARG A 48 -3.09 2.71 4.12
CA ARG A 48 -4.13 2.10 3.29
C ARG A 48 -4.85 3.15 2.45
N ALA A 49 -5.25 4.27 3.05
CA ALA A 49 -5.91 5.36 2.33
C ALA A 49 -5.02 5.94 1.22
N ALA A 50 -3.72 6.08 1.47
CA ALA A 50 -2.77 6.53 0.45
C ALA A 50 -2.63 5.53 -0.72
N LEU A 51 -2.65 4.22 -0.45
CA LEU A 51 -2.66 3.19 -1.49
C LEU A 51 -3.94 3.23 -2.32
N VAL A 52 -5.10 3.37 -1.68
CA VAL A 52 -6.39 3.48 -2.39
C VAL A 52 -6.43 4.73 -3.28
N ALA A 53 -5.94 5.86 -2.80
CA ALA A 53 -5.84 7.08 -3.59
C ALA A 53 -4.87 6.90 -4.77
N ALA A 54 -3.72 6.25 -4.54
CA ALA A 54 -2.73 5.97 -5.58
C ALA A 54 -3.26 5.01 -6.67
N LEU A 55 -4.10 4.04 -6.30
CA LEU A 55 -4.75 3.16 -7.26
C LEU A 55 -5.79 3.93 -8.09
N ALA A 56 -6.56 4.81 -7.44
CA ALA A 56 -7.57 5.62 -8.10
C ALA A 56 -6.97 6.68 -9.06
N ASP A 57 -5.79 7.22 -8.73
CA ASP A 57 -5.09 8.21 -9.54
C ASP A 57 -4.13 7.61 -10.60
N GLY A 58 -3.95 6.28 -10.58
CA GLY A 58 -3.10 5.54 -11.53
C GLY A 58 -1.60 5.60 -11.22
N THR A 59 -1.21 6.06 -10.03
CA THR A 59 0.19 5.99 -9.57
C THR A 59 0.65 4.54 -9.40
N ILE A 60 -0.24 3.66 -8.94
CA ILE A 60 -0.02 2.21 -8.78
C ILE A 60 -1.08 1.40 -9.53
#